data_AF-A0A662EK74-F1
#
_entry.id   AF-A0A662EK74-F1
#
_cell.length_a   1.000
_cell.length_b   1.000
_cell.length_c   1.000
_cell.angle_alpha   90.00
_cell.angle_beta   90.00
_cell.angle_gamma   90.00
#
_symmetry.space_group_name_H-M   'P 1'
#
loop_
_entity.id
_entity.type
_entity.pdbx_description
1 polymer ?
#
loop_
_entity_poly.entity_id
_entity_poly.type
_entity_poly.pdbx_seq_one_letter_code
_entity_poly.pdbx_strand_id
1 'polypeptide(L)' 'MCEIYPKLLAADALILATPVFFNNVTSTLKAFMDRTWCLRGKLRNKIGGAIAVGRRYGIEAALEAINA' A
#
# COMPACT_ATOMS: atom_id res chain seq x y z
N MET A 1 -3.99 20.41 5.86
CA MET A 1 -5.11 19.48 5.60
C MET A 1 -4.54 18.22 4.94
N CYS A 2 -4.90 17.01 5.35
CA CYS A 2 -4.37 15.78 4.71
C CYS A 2 -5.01 15.59 3.32
N GLU A 3 -4.37 16.11 2.27
CA GLU A 3 -4.92 16.17 0.90
C GLU A 3 -5.13 14.80 0.24
N ILE A 4 -4.56 13.74 0.82
CA ILE A 4 -4.53 12.40 0.22
C ILE A 4 -5.82 11.62 0.52
N TYR A 5 -6.45 11.83 1.68
CA TYR A 5 -7.69 11.12 2.06
C TYR A 5 -8.89 11.34 1.12
N PRO A 6 -9.23 12.57 0.69
CA PRO A 6 -10.32 12.75 -0.27
C PRO A 6 -10.00 12.09 -1.61
N LYS A 7 -8.73 12.12 -2.06
CA LYS A 7 -8.29 11.42 -3.28
C LYS A 7 -8.43 9.91 -3.16
N LEU A 8 -8.07 9.34 -2.01
CA LEU A 8 -8.23 7.92 -1.69
C LEU A 8 -9.71 7.47 -1.73
N LEU A 9 -10.61 8.30 -1.22
CA LEU A 9 -12.04 8.01 -1.22
C LEU A 9 -12.66 8.13 -2.61
N ALA A 10 -12.22 9.10 -3.40
CA ALA A 10 -12.69 9.30 -4.77
C ALA A 10 -12.13 8.29 -5.79
N ALA A 11 -10.99 7.66 -5.52
CA ALA A 11 -10.36 6.73 -6.45
C ALA A 11 -11.14 5.41 -6.60
N ASP A 12 -11.39 4.94 -7.82
CA ASP A 12 -12.03 3.64 -8.07
C ASP A 12 -11.07 2.45 -7.86
N ALA A 13 -9.78 2.69 -8.13
CA ALA A 13 -8.72 1.70 -7.98
C ALA A 13 -7.51 2.29 -7.24
N LEU A 14 -6.83 1.45 -6.48
CA LEU A 14 -5.62 1.78 -5.74
C LEU A 14 -4.50 0.83 -6.11
N ILE A 15 -3.34 1.37 -6.49
CA ILE A 15 -2.13 0.59 -6.75
C ILE A 15 -1.06 1.02 -5.75
N LEU A 16 -0.57 0.08 -4.94
CA LEU A 16 0.52 0.30 -4.00
C LEU A 16 1.81 -0.24 -4.60
N ALA A 17 2.76 0.66 -4.88
CA ALA A 17 4.07 0.29 -5.41
C ALA A 17 5.17 0.55 -4.37
N THR A 18 6.08 -0.40 -4.20
CA THR A 18 7.19 -0.25 -3.25
C THR A 18 8.44 -1.00 -3.71
N PRO A 19 9.62 -0.40 -3.60
CA PRO A 19 10.85 -1.16 -3.70
C PRO A 19 11.03 -2.05 -2.48
N VAL A 20 11.65 -3.22 -2.67
CA VAL A 20 11.93 -4.16 -1.57
C VAL A 20 13.15 -3.67 -0.79
N PHE A 21 12.95 -3.32 0.48
CA PHE A 21 14.03 -3.06 1.44
C PHE A 21 13.91 -4.01 2.64
N PHE A 22 15.00 -4.69 2.97
CA PHE A 22 15.05 -5.67 4.07
C PHE A 22 13.91 -6.71 4.02
N ASN A 23 13.68 -7.31 2.84
CA ASN A 23 12.63 -8.32 2.61
C ASN A 23 11.21 -7.84 2.93
N ASN A 24 10.96 -6.54 2.89
CA ASN A 24 9.66 -5.97 3.18
C ASN A 24 9.42 -4.70 2.37
N VAL A 25 8.22 -4.14 2.54
CA VAL A 25 7.84 -2.82 2.04
C VAL A 25 8.70 -1.71 2.66
N THR A 26 8.84 -0.60 1.94
CA THR A 26 9.52 0.57 2.50
C THR A 26 8.80 1.14 3.73
N SER A 27 9.57 1.74 4.64
CA SER A 27 9.05 2.43 5.82
C SER A 27 8.02 3.51 5.46
N THR A 28 8.22 4.20 4.33
CA THR A 28 7.28 5.19 3.81
C THR A 28 5.94 4.58 3.42
N LEU A 29 5.94 3.44 2.70
CA LEU A 29 4.69 2.78 2.33
C LEU A 29 3.97 2.24 3.58
N LYS A 30 4.71 1.66 4.52
CA LYS A 30 4.12 1.18 5.78
C LYS A 30 3.50 2.33 6.59
N ALA A 31 4.20 3.46 6.71
CA ALA A 31 3.66 4.65 7.37
C ALA A 31 2.42 5.21 6.65
N PHE A 32 2.37 5.13 5.32
CA PHE A 32 1.17 5.46 4.55
C PHE A 32 0.01 4.53 4.91
N MET A 33 0.22 3.20 4.90
CA MET A 33 -0.79 2.21 5.27
C MET A 33 -1.32 2.44 6.70
N ASP A 34 -0.43 2.69 7.66
CA ASP A 34 -0.81 2.94 9.06
C ASP A 34 -1.70 4.17 9.22
N ARG A 35 -1.45 5.22 8.43
CA ARG A 35 -2.28 6.43 8.43
C ARG A 35 -3.67 6.20 7.84
N THR A 36 -3.81 5.26 6.90
CA THR A 36 -5.12 4.94 6.30
C THR A 36 -6.07 4.18 7.23
N TRP A 37 -5.64 3.82 8.45
CA TRP A 37 -6.50 3.13 9.42
C TRP A 37 -7.79 3.91 9.75
N CYS A 38 -7.74 5.23 9.73
CA CYS A 38 -8.93 6.08 9.93
C CYS A 38 -9.99 5.95 8.80
N LEU A 39 -9.60 5.41 7.64
CA LEU A 39 -10.47 5.15 6.49
C LEU A 39 -10.95 3.69 6.44
N ARG A 40 -10.69 2.89 7.48
CA ARG A 40 -11.11 1.49 7.56
C ARG A 40 -12.61 1.34 7.27
N GLY A 41 -12.94 0.44 6.35
CA GLY A 41 -14.31 0.21 5.88
C GLY A 41 -14.78 1.15 4.76
N LYS A 42 -14.17 2.33 4.58
CA LYS A 42 -14.55 3.29 3.53
C LYS A 42 -13.92 3.00 2.17
N LEU A 43 -12.87 2.17 2.14
CA LEU A 43 -12.21 1.71 0.92
C LEU A 43 -12.75 0.34 0.43
N ARG A 44 -13.87 -0.14 0.99
CA ARG A 44 -14.48 -1.41 0.60
C ARG A 44 -14.97 -1.33 -0.86
N ASN A 45 -14.82 -2.43 -1.59
CA ASN A 45 -15.16 -2.58 -3.02
C ASN A 45 -14.30 -1.77 -4.01
N LYS A 46 -13.20 -1.16 -3.57
CA LYS A 46 -12.20 -0.57 -4.48
C LYS A 46 -11.27 -1.65 -5.00
N ILE A 47 -10.84 -1.54 -6.25
CA ILE A 47 -9.89 -2.47 -6.86
C ILE A 47 -8.51 -2.19 -6.26
N GLY A 48 -7.87 -3.20 -5.66
CA GLY A 48 -6.53 -3.11 -5.10
C GLY A 48 -5.50 -3.83 -5.97
N GLY A 49 -4.35 -3.21 -6.18
CA GLY A 49 -3.18 -3.80 -6.84
C GLY A 49 -1.89 -3.52 -6.06
N ALA A 50 -0.94 -4.46 -6.11
CA ALA A 50 0.35 -4.32 -5.46
C ALA A 50 1.48 -4.55 -6.48
N ILE A 51 2.51 -3.70 -6.43
CA ILE A 51 3.71 -3.80 -7.26
C ILE A 51 4.92 -3.75 -6.33
N ALA A 52 5.69 -4.83 -6.29
CA ALA A 52 6.96 -4.87 -5.56
C ALA A 52 8.13 -4.85 -6.55
N VAL A 53 9.08 -3.92 -6.34
CA VAL A 53 10.28 -3.80 -7.18
C VAL A 53 11.48 -4.27 -6.37
N GLY A 54 11.96 -5.48 -6.65
CA GLY A 54 13.12 -6.05 -5.97
C GLY A 54 14.21 -6.47 -6.95
N ARG A 55 15.44 -6.64 -6.46
CA ARG A 55 16.58 -7.09 -7.27
C ARG A 55 16.74 -8.60 -7.29
N ARG A 56 16.79 -9.24 -6.12
CA ARG A 56 17.20 -10.65 -6.00
C ARG A 56 16.31 -11.51 -5.10
N TYR A 57 15.81 -10.96 -4.00
CA TYR A 57 15.03 -11.71 -3.01
C TYR A 57 14.08 -10.77 -2.25
N GLY A 58 13.07 -11.33 -1.57
CA GLY A 58 12.16 -10.59 -0.70
C GLY A 58 10.96 -9.93 -1.38
N ILE A 59 10.74 -10.20 -2.67
CA ILE A 59 9.58 -9.67 -3.43
C ILE A 59 8.29 -10.30 -2.91
N GLU A 60 8.29 -11.62 -2.69
CA GLU A 60 7.13 -12.36 -2.17
C GLU A 60 6.73 -11.83 -0.79
N ALA A 61 7.68 -11.72 0.14
CA ALA A 61 7.44 -11.19 1.47
C ALA A 61 6.91 -9.74 1.46
N ALA A 62 7.38 -8.90 0.53
CA ALA A 62 6.88 -7.55 0.38
C ALA A 62 5.45 -7.50 -0.21
N LEU A 63 5.12 -8.39 -1.15
CA LEU A 63 3.76 -8.51 -1.70
C LEU A 63 2.80 -9.06 -0.63
N GLU A 64 3.24 -10.06 0.13
CA GLU A 64 2.48 -10.64 1.22
C GLU A 64 2.21 -9.60 2.32
N ALA A 65 3.18 -8.77 2.66
CA ALA A 65 2.99 -7.67 3.61
C ALA A 65 1.99 -6.59 3.15
N ILE A 66 1.72 -6.48 1.85
CA ILE A 66 0.68 -5.58 1.32
C ILE A 66 -0.70 -6.26 1.33
N ASN A 67 -0.74 -7.58 1.15
CA ASN A 67 -1.98 -8.34 1.02
C ASN A 67 -2.52 -8.89 2.36
N ALA A 68 -1.67 -9.01 3.39
CA ALA A 68 -2.02 -9.46 4.73
C ALA A 68 -2.81 -8.41 5.52
#